data_AF-A0A937BML3-F1
#
_entry.id   AF-A0A937BML3-F1
#
_cell.length_a   1.000
_cell.length_b   1.000
_cell.length_c   1.000
_cell.angle_alpha   90.00
_cell.angle_beta   90.00
_cell.angle_gamma   90.00
#
_symmetry.space_group_name_H-M   'P 1'
#
loop_
_entity.id
_entity.type
_entity.pdbx_description
1 polymer ?
#
loop_
_entity_poly.entity_id
_entity_poly.type
_entity_poly.pdbx_seq_one_letter_code
_entity_poly.pdbx_strand_id
1 'polypeptide(L)'
;MVTLRRELRRVNTETMRSRVRVLILYKEHEQEGISKHAVAKALGVDAGSAMKWRNAYIQGGLAGLLSHNWKGNRPSVIKPDRREALRLKLREPGNGLRGFTELLAWFNKRFNEEVNYSTMNKFVKRNYGAQCKVARKSHVKKDPEAITAFKKTSSNSVRS
;
A
#
# COMPACT_ATOMS: atom_id res chain seq x y z
N MET A 1 -21.87 -11.71 32.49
CA MET A 1 -20.48 -11.61 32.99
C MET A 1 -19.61 -12.82 32.61
N VAL A 2 -20.11 -14.05 32.78
CA VAL A 2 -19.39 -15.31 32.48
C VAL A 2 -18.90 -15.39 31.02
N THR A 3 -19.73 -14.94 30.07
CA THR A 3 -19.41 -14.94 28.64
C THR A 3 -18.21 -14.04 28.31
N LEU A 4 -18.20 -12.78 28.77
CA LEU A 4 -17.08 -11.85 28.53
C LEU A 4 -15.76 -12.33 29.13
N ARG A 5 -15.80 -12.88 30.36
CA ARG A 5 -14.59 -13.41 31.01
C ARG A 5 -14.03 -14.65 30.29
N ARG A 6 -14.90 -15.49 29.71
CA ARG A 6 -14.48 -16.61 28.87
C ARG A 6 -13.80 -16.13 27.59
N GLU A 7 -14.33 -15.11 26.94
CA GLU A 7 -13.77 -14.56 25.70
C GLU A 7 -12.44 -13.84 25.93
N LEU A 8 -12.27 -13.17 27.07
CA LEU A 8 -10.99 -12.59 27.45
C LEU A 8 -9.85 -13.62 27.51
N ARG A 9 -10.16 -14.90 27.79
CA ARG A 9 -9.19 -16.01 27.78
C ARG A 9 -8.91 -16.56 26.39
N ARG A 10 -9.84 -16.40 25.44
CA ARG A 10 -9.71 -16.90 24.06
C ARG A 10 -8.93 -15.95 23.15
N VAL A 11 -8.99 -14.66 23.47
CA VAL A 11 -8.45 -13.60 22.63
C VAL A 11 -6.97 -13.37 22.94
N ASN A 12 -6.11 -13.50 21.92
CA ASN A 12 -4.65 -13.43 22.08
C ASN A 12 -4.06 -12.03 21.84
N THR A 13 -4.70 -11.17 21.06
CA THR A 13 -4.18 -9.82 20.76
C THR A 13 -4.55 -8.84 21.87
N GLU A 14 -3.57 -8.07 22.37
CA GLU A 14 -3.78 -7.14 23.50
C GLU A 14 -4.89 -6.11 23.23
N THR A 15 -4.98 -5.60 21.99
CA THR A 15 -6.03 -4.66 21.60
C THR A 15 -7.43 -5.23 21.79
N MET A 16 -7.65 -6.50 21.45
CA MET A 16 -8.93 -7.17 21.62
C MET A 16 -9.18 -7.55 23.09
N ARG A 17 -8.13 -7.85 23.87
CA ARG A 17 -8.25 -8.03 25.32
C ARG A 17 -8.68 -6.74 26.01
N SER A 18 -8.09 -5.60 25.63
CA SER A 18 -8.49 -4.28 26.13
C SER A 18 -9.95 -3.95 25.80
N ARG A 19 -10.43 -4.28 24.59
CA ARG A 19 -11.84 -4.14 24.21
C ARG A 19 -12.77 -4.90 25.16
N VAL A 20 -12.45 -6.16 25.44
CA VAL A 20 -13.26 -7.00 26.33
C VAL A 20 -13.19 -6.51 27.77
N ARG A 21 -12.00 -6.09 28.26
CA ARG A 21 -11.83 -5.50 29.60
C ARG A 21 -12.68 -4.24 29.79
N VAL A 22 -12.72 -3.35 28.78
CA VAL A 22 -13.57 -2.15 28.79
C VAL A 22 -15.04 -2.53 29.01
N LEU A 23 -15.55 -3.55 28.31
CA LEU A 23 -16.94 -3.98 28.48
C LEU A 23 -17.20 -4.65 29.82
N ILE A 24 -16.25 -5.41 30.35
CA ILE A 24 -16.36 -6.00 31.69
C ILE A 24 -16.55 -4.87 32.71
N LEU A 25 -15.73 -3.83 32.64
CA LEU A 25 -15.82 -2.69 33.56
C LEU A 25 -17.15 -1.94 33.42
N TYR A 26 -17.62 -1.70 32.20
CA TYR A 26 -18.96 -1.12 31.98
C TYR A 26 -20.09 -2.00 32.52
N LYS A 27 -19.92 -3.32 32.50
CA LYS A 27 -20.90 -4.27 33.02
C LYS A 27 -20.85 -4.38 34.55
N GLU A 28 -19.69 -4.19 35.16
CA GLU A 28 -19.51 -4.13 36.62
C GLU A 28 -20.18 -2.89 37.22
N HIS A 29 -20.07 -1.75 36.55
CA HIS A 29 -20.71 -0.50 36.96
C HIS A 29 -22.05 -0.23 36.25
N GLU A 30 -22.82 -1.28 35.92
CA GLU A 30 -24.09 -1.13 35.20
C GLU A 30 -25.16 -0.41 36.05
N GLN A 31 -25.13 -0.61 37.38
CA GLN A 31 -26.10 -0.02 38.31
C GLN A 31 -25.76 1.43 38.70
N GLU A 32 -24.48 1.70 38.96
CA GLU A 32 -24.01 3.02 39.41
C GLU A 32 -23.72 3.98 38.24
N GLY A 33 -23.46 3.41 37.06
CA GLY A 33 -22.96 4.15 35.92
C GLY A 33 -21.49 4.55 36.10
N ILE A 34 -20.74 4.57 35.00
CA ILE A 34 -19.34 5.01 35.00
C ILE A 34 -19.05 5.94 33.83
N SER A 35 -18.31 7.01 34.10
CA SER A 35 -17.86 7.93 33.06
C SER A 35 -16.86 7.25 32.13
N LYS A 36 -16.96 7.57 30.83
CA LYS A 36 -16.01 7.12 29.80
C LYS A 36 -14.54 7.44 30.15
N HIS A 37 -14.30 8.55 30.85
CA HIS A 37 -12.97 8.98 31.25
C HIS A 37 -12.42 8.14 32.42
N ALA A 38 -13.28 7.69 33.33
CA ALA A 38 -12.90 6.82 34.43
C ALA A 38 -12.52 5.42 33.90
N VAL A 39 -13.33 4.88 32.98
CA VAL A 39 -13.03 3.61 32.28
C VAL A 39 -11.71 3.69 31.52
N ALA A 40 -11.50 4.78 30.78
CA ALA A 40 -10.27 5.05 30.05
C ALA A 40 -9.04 5.07 30.97
N LYS A 41 -9.12 5.81 32.07
CA LYS A 41 -8.04 5.92 33.07
C LYS A 41 -7.71 4.60 33.73
N ALA A 42 -8.73 3.81 34.11
CA ALA A 42 -8.55 2.52 34.76
C ALA A 42 -7.84 1.48 33.86
N LEU A 43 -8.05 1.55 32.54
CA LEU A 43 -7.55 0.56 31.58
C LEU A 43 -6.42 1.08 30.69
N GLY A 44 -5.98 2.32 30.86
CA GLY A 44 -4.93 2.94 30.05
C GLY A 44 -5.30 3.08 28.56
N VAL A 45 -6.59 3.26 28.25
CA VAL A 45 -7.09 3.40 26.87
C VAL A 45 -7.65 4.80 26.64
N ASP A 46 -7.72 5.23 25.39
CA ASP A 46 -8.38 6.48 25.02
C ASP A 46 -9.90 6.40 25.27
N ALA A 47 -10.48 7.49 25.78
CA ALA A 47 -11.91 7.58 26.11
C ALA A 47 -12.81 7.46 24.87
N GLY A 48 -12.36 7.99 23.72
CA GLY A 48 -13.06 7.83 22.45
C GLY A 48 -13.06 6.38 21.96
N SER A 49 -11.94 5.67 22.16
CA SER A 49 -11.81 4.26 21.84
C SER A 49 -12.72 3.38 22.71
N ALA A 50 -12.75 3.63 24.03
CA ALA A 50 -13.64 2.91 24.95
C ALA A 50 -15.11 3.06 24.56
N MET A 51 -15.53 4.28 24.17
CA MET A 51 -16.88 4.55 23.69
C MET A 51 -17.18 3.85 22.35
N LYS A 52 -16.25 3.91 21.39
CA LYS A 52 -16.39 3.20 20.10
C LYS A 52 -16.59 1.70 20.30
N TRP A 53 -15.83 1.08 21.20
CA TRP A 53 -15.94 -0.35 21.50
C TRP A 53 -17.26 -0.70 22.16
N ARG A 54 -17.73 0.12 23.12
CA ARG A 54 -19.06 -0.02 23.71
C ARG A 54 -20.17 0.04 22.64
N ASN A 55 -20.10 1.01 21.73
CA ASN A 55 -21.08 1.16 20.66
C ASN A 55 -21.04 -0.01 19.67
N ALA A 56 -19.84 -0.48 19.30
CA ALA A 56 -19.69 -1.66 18.44
C ALA A 56 -20.30 -2.92 19.08
N TYR A 57 -20.18 -3.07 20.40
CA TYR A 57 -20.85 -4.14 21.13
C TYR A 57 -22.36 -3.99 21.18
N ILE A 58 -22.89 -2.79 21.36
CA ILE A 58 -24.35 -2.55 21.34
C ILE A 58 -24.94 -2.85 19.95
N GLN A 59 -24.22 -2.50 18.89
CA GLN A 59 -24.69 -2.68 17.51
C GLN A 59 -24.56 -4.12 16.99
N GLY A 60 -23.46 -4.81 17.31
CA GLY A 60 -23.13 -6.11 16.72
C GLY A 60 -22.81 -7.20 17.74
N GLY A 61 -23.09 -6.96 19.01
CA GLY A 61 -22.76 -7.87 20.11
C GLY A 61 -21.25 -8.14 20.21
N LEU A 62 -20.92 -9.32 20.72
CA LEU A 62 -19.53 -9.77 20.85
C LEU A 62 -18.83 -9.92 19.49
N ALA A 63 -19.55 -10.40 18.47
CA ALA A 63 -19.00 -10.53 17.12
C ALA A 63 -18.62 -9.17 16.53
N GLY A 64 -19.47 -8.14 16.73
CA GLY A 64 -19.20 -6.77 16.34
C GLY A 64 -17.98 -6.17 17.06
N LEU A 65 -17.83 -6.42 18.35
CA LEU A 65 -16.67 -5.95 19.13
C LEU A 65 -15.35 -6.56 18.65
N LEU A 66 -15.36 -7.87 18.38
CA LEU A 66 -14.18 -8.63 17.96
C LEU A 66 -13.94 -8.52 16.44
N SER A 67 -14.87 -7.94 15.69
CA SER A 67 -14.70 -7.71 14.27
C SER A 67 -13.48 -6.81 13.99
N HIS A 68 -12.62 -7.28 13.11
CA HIS A 68 -11.47 -6.52 12.65
C HIS A 68 -11.85 -5.75 11.39
N ASN A 69 -12.39 -4.54 11.55
CA ASN A 69 -12.84 -3.69 10.44
C ASN A 69 -11.70 -2.97 9.69
N TRP A 70 -10.49 -3.54 9.69
CA TRP A 70 -9.41 -2.99 8.87
C TRP A 70 -9.71 -3.31 7.40
N LYS A 71 -10.34 -2.36 6.73
CA LYS A 71 -10.38 -2.29 5.28
C LYS A 71 -8.95 -2.00 4.85
N GLY A 72 -8.24 -3.01 4.34
CA GLY A 72 -6.82 -2.93 4.00
C GLY A 72 -6.46 -1.84 2.99
N ASN A 73 -5.41 -2.06 2.20
CA ASN A 73 -4.97 -1.03 1.27
C ASN A 73 -6.04 -0.74 0.20
N ARG A 74 -6.29 0.55 -0.04
CA ARG A 74 -7.15 1.00 -1.14
C ARG A 74 -6.61 0.42 -2.46
N PRO A 75 -7.47 -0.14 -3.34
CA PRO A 75 -7.01 -0.70 -4.60
C PRO A 75 -6.26 0.35 -5.42
N SER A 76 -5.28 -0.09 -6.18
CA SER A 76 -4.47 0.81 -7.02
C SER A 76 -5.33 1.50 -8.06
N VAL A 77 -5.06 2.78 -8.29
CA VAL A 77 -5.69 3.57 -9.36
C VAL A 77 -5.43 2.95 -10.74
N ILE A 78 -4.27 2.29 -10.91
CA ILE A 78 -3.89 1.63 -12.15
C ILE A 78 -4.36 0.18 -12.12
N LYS A 79 -5.39 -0.10 -12.93
CA LYS A 79 -5.98 -1.45 -13.09
C LYS A 79 -4.95 -2.48 -13.57
N PRO A 80 -5.13 -3.77 -13.25
CA PRO A 80 -4.22 -4.85 -13.67
C PRO A 80 -3.99 -4.87 -15.19
N ASP A 81 -5.03 -4.75 -16.00
CA ASP A 81 -4.94 -4.83 -17.46
C ASP A 81 -4.01 -3.75 -18.06
N ARG A 82 -4.00 -2.57 -17.43
CA ARG A 82 -3.18 -1.43 -17.86
C ARG A 82 -1.73 -1.55 -17.40
N ARG A 83 -1.48 -2.35 -16.36
CA ARG A 83 -0.14 -2.65 -15.85
C ARG A 83 0.70 -3.36 -16.91
N GLU A 84 0.11 -4.27 -17.67
CA GLU A 84 0.84 -4.98 -18.73
C GLU A 84 1.19 -4.06 -19.90
N ALA A 85 0.24 -3.23 -20.34
CA ALA A 85 0.50 -2.23 -21.37
C ALA A 85 1.60 -1.24 -20.95
N LEU A 86 1.58 -0.80 -19.68
CA LEU A 86 2.59 0.09 -19.12
C LEU A 86 3.96 -0.60 -19.03
N ARG A 87 3.99 -1.88 -18.64
CA ARG A 87 5.21 -2.70 -18.60
C ARG A 87 5.83 -2.87 -19.98
N LEU A 88 5.01 -3.16 -20.99
CA LEU A 88 5.47 -3.31 -22.37
C LEU A 88 6.06 -2.00 -22.89
N LYS A 89 5.32 -0.89 -22.70
CA LYS A 89 5.77 0.44 -23.11
C LYS A 89 7.08 0.86 -22.46
N LEU A 90 7.29 0.52 -21.19
CA LEU A 90 8.55 0.82 -20.48
C LEU A 90 9.73 -0.06 -20.91
N ARG A 91 9.49 -1.25 -21.47
CA ARG A 91 10.54 -2.17 -21.94
C ARG A 91 10.97 -1.91 -23.39
N GLU A 92 10.15 -1.22 -24.17
CA GLU A 92 10.48 -0.81 -25.55
C GLU A 92 11.68 0.16 -25.56
N PRO A 93 12.85 -0.22 -26.12
CA PRO A 93 14.07 0.58 -26.09
C PRO A 93 14.02 1.85 -26.97
N GLY A 94 12.93 2.05 -27.73
CA GLY A 94 12.69 3.20 -28.60
C GLY A 94 11.32 3.86 -28.39
N ASN A 95 10.75 3.76 -27.19
CA ASN A 95 9.39 4.23 -26.89
C ASN A 95 9.15 5.74 -27.03
N GLY A 96 10.20 6.53 -27.28
CA GLY A 96 10.13 7.98 -27.46
C GLY A 96 9.85 8.76 -26.17
N LEU A 97 9.87 8.10 -25.00
CA LEU A 97 9.57 8.71 -23.72
C LEU A 97 10.82 9.34 -23.11
N ARG A 98 10.85 10.67 -23.05
CA ARG A 98 11.89 11.48 -22.39
C ARG A 98 11.73 11.53 -20.87
N GLY A 99 10.53 11.27 -20.36
CA GLY A 99 10.23 11.42 -18.93
C GLY A 99 8.87 10.86 -18.50
N PHE A 100 8.62 10.92 -17.19
CA PHE A 100 7.34 10.47 -16.59
C PHE A 100 6.14 11.32 -17.02
N THR A 101 6.36 12.58 -17.42
CA THR A 101 5.30 13.48 -17.90
C THR A 101 4.74 13.00 -19.24
N GLU A 102 5.61 12.58 -20.15
CA GLU A 102 5.22 12.02 -21.45
C GLU A 102 4.60 10.63 -21.30
N LEU A 103 5.13 9.82 -20.36
CA LEU A 103 4.51 8.54 -20.01
C LEU A 103 3.08 8.75 -19.48
N LEU A 104 2.87 9.76 -18.64
CA LEU A 104 1.56 10.10 -18.12
C LEU A 104 0.62 10.58 -19.23
N ALA A 105 1.07 11.48 -20.10
CA ALA A 105 0.28 11.97 -21.22
C ALA A 105 -0.12 10.82 -22.15
N TRP A 106 0.80 9.91 -22.46
CA TRP A 106 0.52 8.70 -23.22
C TRP A 106 -0.50 7.80 -22.53
N PHE A 107 -0.32 7.55 -21.22
CA PHE A 107 -1.23 6.69 -20.45
C PHE A 107 -2.64 7.26 -20.41
N ASN A 108 -2.77 8.53 -20.06
CA ASN A 108 -4.04 9.24 -19.98
C ASN A 108 -4.75 9.26 -21.34
N LYS A 109 -4.01 9.52 -22.42
CA LYS A 109 -4.56 9.47 -23.80
C LYS A 109 -4.97 8.06 -24.21
N ARG A 110 -4.18 7.03 -23.88
CA ARG A 110 -4.42 5.64 -24.32
C ARG A 110 -5.61 5.00 -23.62
N PHE A 111 -5.83 5.33 -22.35
CA PHE A 111 -6.85 4.73 -21.50
C PHE A 111 -8.02 5.67 -21.16
N ASN A 112 -7.98 6.91 -21.67
CA ASN A 112 -8.94 7.98 -21.38
C ASN A 112 -9.15 8.19 -19.88
N GLU A 113 -8.04 8.33 -19.14
CA GLU A 113 -8.05 8.50 -17.69
C GLU A 113 -7.25 9.72 -17.26
N GLU A 114 -7.57 10.23 -16.08
CA GLU A 114 -6.82 11.31 -15.45
C GLU A 114 -6.09 10.78 -14.23
N VAL A 115 -4.92 10.17 -14.45
CA VAL A 115 -4.05 9.75 -13.35
C VAL A 115 -3.18 10.93 -12.91
N ASN A 116 -3.02 11.10 -11.60
CA ASN A 116 -2.09 12.09 -11.06
C ASN A 116 -0.63 11.68 -11.32
N TYR A 117 0.21 12.66 -11.71
CA TYR A 117 1.65 12.44 -11.93
C TYR A 117 2.36 11.75 -10.76
N SER A 118 2.07 12.14 -9.52
CA SER A 118 2.66 11.55 -8.30
C SER A 118 2.30 10.07 -8.19
N THR A 119 1.05 9.72 -8.48
CA THR A 119 0.56 8.34 -8.49
C THR A 119 1.29 7.53 -9.56
N MET A 120 1.38 8.05 -10.79
CA MET A 120 2.07 7.38 -11.90
C MET A 120 3.56 7.17 -11.59
N ASN A 121 4.26 8.21 -11.14
CA ASN A 121 5.69 8.17 -10.83
C ASN A 121 5.99 7.17 -9.69
N LYS A 122 5.26 7.25 -8.57
CA LYS A 122 5.42 6.31 -7.45
C LYS A 122 5.08 4.88 -7.87
N PHE A 123 4.02 4.70 -8.65
CA PHE A 123 3.60 3.38 -9.12
C PHE A 123 4.69 2.75 -10.00
N VAL A 124 5.21 3.49 -10.97
CA VAL A 124 6.21 2.98 -11.91
C VAL A 124 7.52 2.64 -11.19
N LYS A 125 7.99 3.51 -10.29
CA LYS A 125 9.19 3.25 -9.47
C LYS A 125 9.03 2.03 -8.58
N ARG A 126 7.87 1.87 -7.91
CA ARG A 126 7.63 0.77 -6.97
C ARG A 126 7.48 -0.58 -7.67
N ASN A 127 6.80 -0.63 -8.81
CA ASN A 127 6.45 -1.90 -9.47
C ASN A 127 7.46 -2.36 -10.53
N TYR A 128 8.11 -1.42 -11.22
CA TYR A 128 9.01 -1.77 -12.33
C TYR A 128 10.45 -1.34 -12.09
N GLY A 129 10.76 -0.76 -10.93
CA GLY A 129 12.10 -0.25 -10.61
C GLY A 129 12.60 0.82 -11.59
N ALA A 130 11.72 1.35 -12.44
CA ALA A 130 12.14 2.16 -13.57
C ALA A 130 12.63 3.52 -13.07
N GLN A 131 13.91 3.78 -13.28
CA GLN A 131 14.44 5.12 -13.41
C GLN A 131 14.29 5.49 -14.89
N CYS A 132 13.81 6.69 -15.20
CA CYS A 132 13.88 7.22 -16.55
C CYS A 132 15.37 7.51 -16.86
N LYS A 133 16.15 6.45 -17.05
CA LYS A 133 17.55 6.48 -17.48
C LYS A 133 17.51 6.20 -18.97
N VAL A 134 17.42 7.29 -19.72
CA VAL A 134 17.46 7.29 -21.17
C VAL A 134 18.81 6.71 -21.60
N ALA A 135 18.81 5.66 -22.43
CA ALA A 135 20.02 5.26 -23.13
C ALA A 135 20.47 6.43 -24.02
N ARG A 136 21.78 6.71 -24.07
CA ARG A 136 22.29 7.79 -24.95
C ARG A 136 21.81 7.53 -26.38
N LYS A 137 21.28 8.58 -27.03
CA LYS A 137 20.85 8.56 -28.44
C LYS A 137 21.94 7.87 -29.27
N SER A 138 21.69 6.67 -29.76
CA SER A 138 22.54 6.07 -30.79
C SER A 138 22.21 6.74 -32.12
N HIS A 139 23.24 7.08 -32.88
CA HIS A 139 23.06 7.66 -34.20
C HIS A 139 22.33 6.67 -35.12
N VAL A 140 21.37 7.14 -35.94
CA VAL A 140 20.49 6.26 -36.74
C VAL A 140 21.27 5.46 -37.80
N LYS A 141 22.41 5.98 -38.27
CA LYS A 141 23.31 5.30 -39.23
C LYS A 141 24.31 4.33 -38.58
N LYS A 142 24.09 3.92 -37.32
CA LYS A 142 25.04 3.06 -36.62
C LYS A 142 24.81 1.61 -37.04
N ASP A 143 25.73 1.09 -37.85
CA ASP A 143 25.69 -0.29 -38.34
C ASP A 143 26.01 -1.28 -37.20
N PRO A 144 25.10 -2.22 -36.86
CA PRO A 144 25.35 -3.21 -35.82
C PRO A 144 26.54 -4.13 -36.14
N GLU A 145 26.81 -4.44 -37.41
CA GLU A 145 27.88 -5.35 -37.81
C GLU A 145 29.26 -4.71 -37.56
N ALA A 146 29.44 -3.44 -37.94
CA ALA A 146 30.64 -2.66 -37.67
C ALA A 146 30.98 -2.55 -36.16
N ILE A 147 29.98 -2.49 -35.27
CA ILE A 147 30.22 -2.46 -33.82
C ILE A 147 30.78 -3.79 -33.32
N THR A 148 30.30 -4.92 -33.87
CA THR A 148 30.77 -6.25 -33.46
C THR A 148 32.19 -6.51 -33.93
N ALA A 149 32.56 -6.02 -35.12
CA ALA A 149 33.92 -6.08 -35.63
C ALA A 149 34.89 -5.26 -34.76
N PHE A 150 34.53 -4.00 -34.45
CA PHE A 150 35.35 -3.11 -33.61
C PHE A 150 35.62 -3.67 -32.20
N LYS A 151 34.61 -4.28 -31.56
CA LYS A 151 34.76 -4.90 -30.23
C LYS A 151 35.70 -6.11 -30.23
N LYS A 152 35.81 -6.84 -31.35
CA LYS A 152 36.70 -8.00 -31.49
C LYS A 152 38.15 -7.58 -31.72
N THR A 153 38.39 -6.44 -32.37
CA THR A 153 39.74 -5.95 -32.67
C THR A 153 40.38 -5.18 -31.51
N SER A 154 39.60 -4.65 -30.57
CA SER A 154 40.10 -3.78 -29.50
C SER A 154 40.78 -4.51 -28.33
N SER A 155 40.77 -5.85 -28.28
CA SER A 155 41.39 -6.62 -27.19
C SER A 155 42.88 -6.92 -27.38
N ASN A 156 43.47 -6.56 -28.54
CA ASN A 156 44.85 -6.90 -28.90
C ASN A 156 45.75 -5.67 -29.11
N SER A 157 45.74 -4.70 -28.18
CA SER A 157 46.73 -3.63 -28.23
C SER A 157 47.26 -3.24 -26.85
N VAL A 158 48.58 -3.34 -26.76
CA VAL A 158 49.52 -2.86 -25.73
C VAL A 158 49.71 -3.77 -24.51
N ARG A 159 50.71 -4.66 -24.63
CA ARG A 159 51.62 -4.99 -23.54
C ARG A 159 52.95 -4.30 -23.89
N SER A 160 53.27 -3.21 -23.19
CA SER A 160 54.58 -2.55 -23.18
C SER A 160 55.09 -2.54 -21.75
#